data_AF-A0A949Z0H1-F1
#
_entry.id   AF-A0A949Z0H1-F1
#
_cell.length_a   1.000
_cell.length_b   1.000
_cell.length_c   1.000
_cell.angle_alpha   90.00
_cell.angle_beta   90.00
_cell.angle_gamma   90.00
#
_symmetry.space_group_name_H-M   'P 1'
#
loop_
_entity.id
_entity.type
_entity.pdbx_description
1 polymer ?
#
loop_
_entity_poly.entity_id
_entity_poly.type
_entity_poly.pdbx_seq_one_letter_code
_entity_poly.pdbx_strand_id
1 'polypeptide(L)'
;MADEQQSEEVQRWTAKRRAALVISVLRGETTAAEAARRHGLKVAEVEEWRERFLLGAENALRARPKEEDALREEEVNRLKRKVGELTMDLDILREAAKRPTTPGTSDE
;
A
#
# COMPACT_ATOMS: atom_id res chain seq x y z
N MET A 1 -30.23 35.67 -7.37
CA MET A 1 -28.76 35.59 -7.34
C MET A 1 -28.47 34.15 -7.02
N ALA A 2 -27.94 33.41 -7.98
CA ALA A 2 -27.81 31.97 -7.92
C ALA A 2 -26.76 31.58 -6.86
N ASP A 3 -27.18 30.85 -5.82
CA ASP A 3 -26.26 30.03 -5.04
C ASP A 3 -25.84 28.88 -5.96
N GLU A 4 -24.75 29.11 -6.70
CA GLU A 4 -24.00 28.05 -7.36
C GLU A 4 -23.40 27.16 -6.29
N GLN A 5 -24.16 26.13 -5.91
CA GLN A 5 -23.64 24.96 -5.23
C GLN A 5 -22.61 24.31 -6.15
N GLN A 6 -21.35 24.74 -6.02
CA GLN A 6 -20.21 23.99 -6.50
C GLN A 6 -20.28 22.63 -5.82
N SER A 7 -20.68 21.63 -6.60
CA SER A 7 -20.56 20.23 -6.22
C SER A 7 -19.07 19.97 -6.05
N GLU A 8 -18.60 19.99 -4.80
CA GLU A 8 -17.26 19.53 -4.47
C GLU A 8 -17.21 18.04 -4.82
N GLU A 9 -16.75 17.72 -6.04
CA GLU A 9 -16.18 16.42 -6.32
C GLU A 9 -15.19 16.14 -5.19
N VAL A 10 -15.51 15.17 -4.33
CA VAL A 10 -14.62 14.74 -3.24
C VAL A 10 -13.38 14.15 -3.89
N GLN A 11 -12.43 15.04 -4.16
CA GLN A 11 -11.34 14.77 -5.05
C GLN A 11 -10.31 13.98 -4.24
N ARG A 12 -10.30 12.66 -4.43
CA ARG A 12 -9.58 11.69 -3.60
C ARG A 12 -8.13 12.11 -3.31
N TRP A 13 -7.77 12.18 -2.03
CA TRP A 13 -6.41 12.42 -1.59
C TRP A 13 -5.53 11.19 -1.75
N THR A 14 -4.96 11.03 -2.96
CA THR A 14 -3.94 10.01 -3.25
C THR A 14 -2.60 10.36 -2.60
N ALA A 15 -1.73 9.36 -2.38
CA ALA A 15 -0.40 9.57 -1.82
C ALA A 15 0.41 10.61 -2.62
N LYS A 16 0.37 10.52 -3.97
CA LYS A 16 1.04 11.47 -4.86
C LYS A 16 0.54 12.91 -4.67
N ARG A 17 -0.78 13.09 -4.53
CA ARG A 17 -1.37 14.41 -4.33
C ARG A 17 -1.02 15.01 -2.97
N ARG A 18 -1.10 14.20 -1.90
CA ARG A 18 -0.69 14.63 -0.55
C ARG A 18 0.78 15.05 -0.53
N ALA A 19 1.66 14.25 -1.14
CA ALA A 19 3.07 14.57 -1.24
C ALA A 19 3.32 15.89 -1.99
N ALA A 20 2.64 16.13 -3.11
CA ALA A 20 2.75 17.39 -3.85
C ALA A 20 2.34 18.61 -3.00
N LEU A 21 1.24 18.49 -2.23
CA LEU A 21 0.80 19.54 -1.32
C LEU A 21 1.81 19.78 -0.19
N VAL A 22 2.33 18.71 0.43
CA VAL A 22 3.33 18.85 1.49
C VAL A 22 4.61 19.49 0.95
N ILE A 23 5.04 19.13 -0.26
CA ILE A 23 6.23 19.73 -0.89
C ILE A 23 6.05 21.23 -1.12
N SER A 24 4.88 21.69 -1.59
CA SER A 24 4.64 23.13 -1.77
C SER A 24 4.65 23.87 -0.44
N VAL A 25 4.12 23.25 0.63
CA VAL A 25 4.20 23.79 2.01
C VAL A 25 5.65 23.89 2.48
N LEU A 26 6.46 22.85 2.28
CA LEU A 26 7.88 22.84 2.67
C LEU A 26 8.72 23.86 1.91
N ARG A 27 8.37 24.14 0.64
CA ARG A 27 9.01 25.18 -0.17
C ARG A 27 8.57 26.61 0.19
N GLY A 28 7.54 26.76 1.01
CA GLY A 28 6.95 28.05 1.35
C GLY A 28 6.09 28.66 0.24
N GLU A 29 5.72 27.88 -0.79
CA GLU A 29 4.82 28.31 -1.87
C GLU A 29 3.38 28.51 -1.35
N THR A 30 3.01 27.83 -0.26
CA THR A 30 1.75 28.03 0.46
C THR A 30 1.93 27.64 1.93
N THR A 31 1.13 28.20 2.82
CA THR A 31 1.12 27.76 4.24
C THR A 31 0.16 26.59 4.47
N ALA A 32 0.36 25.81 5.54
CA ALA A 32 -0.58 24.74 5.91
C ALA A 32 -2.00 25.27 6.12
N ALA A 33 -2.14 26.49 6.67
CA ALA A 33 -3.42 27.15 6.88
C ALA A 33 -4.11 27.55 5.55
N GLU A 34 -3.36 28.04 4.57
CA GLU A 34 -3.87 28.35 3.24
C GLU A 34 -4.24 27.10 2.45
N ALA A 35 -3.38 26.08 2.48
CA ALA A 35 -3.63 24.78 1.87
C ALA A 35 -4.90 24.14 2.42
N ALA A 36 -5.08 24.21 3.75
CA ALA A 36 -6.26 23.71 4.43
C ALA A 36 -7.54 24.40 3.93
N ARG A 37 -7.56 25.74 3.92
CA ARG A 37 -8.71 26.52 3.42
C ARG A 37 -9.00 26.25 1.94
N ARG A 38 -7.95 26.20 1.09
CA ARG A 38 -8.10 26.03 -0.36
C ARG A 38 -8.70 24.67 -0.74
N HIS A 39 -8.45 23.64 0.07
CA HIS A 39 -8.85 22.27 -0.26
C HIS A 39 -9.85 21.65 0.72
N GLY A 40 -10.50 22.46 1.54
CA GLY A 40 -11.49 21.97 2.51
C GLY A 40 -10.91 21.02 3.58
N LEU A 41 -9.61 21.11 3.86
CA LEU A 41 -8.93 20.28 4.85
C LEU A 41 -8.84 20.98 6.21
N LYS A 42 -8.56 20.20 7.25
CA LYS A 42 -8.16 20.76 8.55
C LYS A 42 -6.67 21.07 8.53
N VAL A 43 -6.25 22.17 9.17
CA VAL A 43 -4.82 22.53 9.30
C VAL A 43 -4.03 21.38 9.94
N ALA A 44 -4.59 20.75 10.97
CA ALA A 44 -4.00 19.60 11.64
C ALA A 44 -3.75 18.40 10.71
N GLU A 45 -4.60 18.19 9.69
CA GLU A 45 -4.43 17.11 8.72
C GLU A 45 -3.27 17.38 7.77
N VAL A 46 -3.09 18.64 7.35
CA VAL A 46 -1.95 19.06 6.52
C VAL A 46 -0.64 18.95 7.30
N GLU A 47 -0.63 19.35 8.57
CA GLU A 47 0.54 19.19 9.45
C GLU A 47 0.86 17.72 9.72
N GLU A 48 -0.14 16.87 9.97
CA GLU A 48 0.06 15.42 10.12
C GLU A 48 0.69 14.80 8.87
N TRP A 49 0.27 15.21 7.67
CA TRP A 49 0.88 14.75 6.43
C TRP A 49 2.31 15.23 6.28
N ARG A 50 2.60 16.47 6.69
CA ARG A 50 3.94 17.04 6.69
C ARG A 50 4.87 16.26 7.62
N GLU A 51 4.45 15.98 8.84
CA GLU A 51 5.21 15.17 9.81
C GLU A 51 5.49 13.77 9.27
N ARG A 52 4.47 13.06 8.76
CA ARG A 52 4.66 11.73 8.15
C ARG A 52 5.60 11.76 6.95
N PHE A 53 5.50 12.78 6.11
CA PHE A 53 6.39 12.94 4.97
C PHE A 53 7.85 13.12 5.41
N LEU A 54 8.09 13.96 6.43
CA LEU A 54 9.43 14.17 6.97
C LEU A 54 10.02 12.90 7.60
N LEU A 55 9.22 12.15 8.36
CA LEU A 55 9.63 10.86 8.93
C LEU A 55 9.97 9.84 7.82
N GLY A 56 9.15 9.79 6.77
CA GLY A 56 9.39 8.92 5.62
C GLY A 56 10.66 9.33 4.85
N ALA A 57 10.87 10.62 4.64
CA ALA A 57 12.07 11.16 3.99
C ALA A 57 13.32 10.86 4.82
N GLU A 58 13.28 11.09 6.13
CA GLU A 58 14.38 10.74 7.06
C GLU A 58 14.68 9.24 7.01
N ASN A 59 13.65 8.39 6.99
CA ASN A 59 13.81 6.95 6.88
C ASN A 59 14.45 6.51 5.55
N ALA A 60 14.03 7.12 4.44
CA ALA A 60 14.56 6.83 3.12
C ALA A 60 16.04 7.24 2.96
N LEU A 61 16.50 8.22 3.74
CA LEU A 61 17.90 8.67 3.75
C LEU A 61 18.80 7.85 4.69
N ARG A 62 18.26 6.94 5.50
CA ARG A 62 19.07 6.07 6.37
C ARG A 62 19.83 5.03 5.53
N ALA A 63 21.08 4.77 5.88
CA ALA A 63 21.88 3.69 5.28
C ALA A 63 21.21 2.30 5.46
N ARG A 64 20.44 2.13 6.53
CA ARG A 64 19.53 1.01 6.75
C ARG A 64 18.15 1.58 7.13
N PRO A 65 17.16 1.57 6.22
CA PRO A 65 15.80 1.98 6.52
C PRO A 65 15.24 1.19 7.71
N LYS A 66 14.37 1.81 8.52
CA LYS A 66 13.76 1.19 9.71
C LYS A 66 13.10 -0.13 9.34
N GLU A 67 13.23 -1.06 10.28
CA GLU A 67 12.90 -2.49 10.17
C GLU A 67 11.45 -2.77 9.78
N GLU A 68 10.51 -1.84 9.89
CA GLU A 68 9.10 -2.09 9.58
C GLU A 68 8.86 -2.50 8.12
N ASP A 69 9.62 -1.92 7.18
CA ASP A 69 9.58 -2.32 5.77
C ASP A 69 10.32 -3.64 5.55
N ALA A 70 11.42 -3.88 6.27
CA ALA A 70 12.15 -5.14 6.23
C ALA A 70 11.33 -6.32 6.80
N LEU A 71 10.63 -6.11 7.93
CA LEU A 71 9.72 -7.07 8.55
C LEU A 71 8.53 -7.36 7.65
N ARG A 72 8.00 -6.33 6.98
CA ARG A 72 6.94 -6.50 5.98
C ARG A 72 7.43 -7.31 4.78
N GLU A 73 8.65 -7.06 4.31
CA GLU A 73 9.26 -7.80 3.21
C GLU A 73 9.57 -9.26 3.59
N GLU A 74 10.06 -9.50 4.81
CA GLU A 74 10.22 -10.85 5.38
C GLU A 74 8.89 -11.59 5.44
N GLU A 75 7.83 -10.95 5.91
CA GLU A 75 6.49 -11.53 5.96
C GLU A 75 5.98 -11.87 4.55
N VAL A 76 6.16 -10.96 3.59
CA VAL A 76 5.82 -11.18 2.19
C VAL A 76 6.60 -12.38 1.63
N ASN A 77 7.89 -12.50 1.93
CA ASN A 77 8.70 -13.62 1.47
C ASN A 77 8.29 -14.96 2.11
N ARG A 78 7.93 -14.94 3.41
CA ARG A 78 7.39 -16.11 4.11
C ARG A 78 6.08 -16.58 3.47
N LEU A 79 5.16 -15.65 3.22
CA LEU A 79 3.88 -15.95 2.58
C LEU A 79 4.07 -16.45 1.15
N LYS A 80 4.93 -15.82 0.35
CA LYS A 80 5.27 -16.28 -1.01
C LYS A 80 5.81 -17.71 -1.00
N ARG A 81 6.69 -18.05 -0.06
CA ARG A 81 7.20 -19.42 0.10
C ARG A 81 6.06 -20.39 0.39
N LYS A 82 5.16 -20.04 1.31
CA LYS A 82 4.04 -20.91 1.68
C LYS A 82 3.07 -21.13 0.53
N VAL A 83 2.82 -20.09 -0.26
CA VAL A 83 2.03 -20.20 -1.50
C VAL A 83 2.70 -21.15 -2.49
N GLY A 84 4.03 -21.05 -2.66
CA GLY A 84 4.79 -21.97 -3.53
C GLY A 84 4.69 -23.43 -3.09
N GLU A 85 4.87 -23.70 -1.80
CA GLU A 85 4.69 -25.04 -1.21
C GLU A 85 3.28 -25.60 -1.49
N LEU A 86 2.25 -24.83 -1.15
CA LEU A 86 0.86 -25.25 -1.36
C LEU A 86 0.52 -25.45 -2.84
N THR A 87 1.10 -24.64 -3.73
CA THR A 87 0.91 -24.80 -5.18
C THR A 87 1.51 -26.12 -5.66
N MET A 88 2.72 -26.45 -5.20
CA MET A 88 3.38 -27.71 -5.54
C MET A 88 2.59 -28.91 -5.02
N ASP A 89 2.11 -28.87 -3.78
CA ASP A 89 1.27 -29.93 -3.20
C ASP A 89 -0.01 -30.13 -4.01
N LEU A 90 -0.67 -29.04 -4.42
CA LEU A 90 -1.86 -29.10 -5.27
C LEU A 90 -1.56 -29.72 -6.63
N ASP A 91 -0.44 -29.39 -7.25
CA ASP A 91 -0.06 -29.96 -8.54
C ASP A 91 0.23 -31.46 -8.44
N ILE A 92 0.90 -31.90 -7.37
CA ILE A 92 1.12 -33.32 -7.07
C ILE A 92 -0.21 -34.05 -6.89
N LEU A 93 -1.13 -33.50 -6.08
CA LEU A 93 -2.43 -34.11 -5.82
C LEU A 93 -3.30 -34.19 -7.09
N ARG A 94 -3.28 -33.14 -7.90
CA ARG A 94 -3.97 -33.11 -9.20
C ARG A 94 -3.41 -34.16 -10.16
N GLU A 95 -2.09 -34.30 -10.21
CA GLU A 95 -1.44 -35.31 -11.05
C GLU A 95 -1.76 -36.73 -10.57
N ALA A 96 -1.72 -36.97 -9.26
CA ALA A 96 -2.12 -38.25 -8.67
C ALA A 96 -3.58 -38.60 -8.98
N ALA A 97 -4.48 -37.62 -8.92
CA ALA A 97 -5.90 -37.80 -9.25
C ALA A 97 -6.16 -38.04 -10.75
N LYS A 98 -5.28 -37.56 -11.65
CA LYS A 98 -5.38 -37.79 -13.10
C LYS A 98 -4.91 -39.17 -13.51
N ARG A 99 -4.00 -39.79 -12.74
CA ARG A 99 -3.56 -41.16 -13.00
C ARG A 99 -4.69 -42.10 -12.55
N PRO A 100 -5.33 -42.86 -13.46
CA PRO A 100 -6.27 -43.88 -13.03
C PRO A 100 -5.50 -44.89 -12.19
N THR A 101 -5.76 -44.91 -10.88
CA THR A 101 -5.38 -46.02 -10.02
C THR A 101 -6.14 -47.23 -10.54
N THR A 102 -5.54 -47.97 -11.48
CA THR A 102 -6.00 -49.32 -11.81
C THR A 102 -5.67 -50.13 -10.55
N PRO A 103 -6.68 -50.59 -9.79
CA PRO A 103 -6.42 -51.61 -8.80
C PRO A 103 -5.90 -52.80 -9.61
N GLY A 104 -4.68 -53.25 -9.32
CA GLY A 104 -4.21 -54.51 -9.87
C GLY A 104 -5.22 -55.58 -9.47
N THR A 105 -6.02 -56.01 -10.43
CA THR A 105 -6.72 -57.30 -10.38
C THR A 105 -5.63 -58.36 -10.37
N SER A 106 -5.10 -58.64 -9.18
CA SER A 106 -4.46 -59.91 -8.90
C SER A 106 -5.57 -60.84 -8.44
N ASP A 107 -6.22 -61.46 -9.44
CA ASP A 107 -6.82 -62.78 -9.25
C ASP A 107 -5.64 -63.76 -9.09
N GLU A 108 -5.46 -64.28 -7.88
CA GLU A 108 -4.95 -65.63 -7.61
C GLU A 108 -5.36 -66.07 -6.19
#